data_AF-A0A9X5UE38-F1
#
_entry.id   AF-A0A9X5UE38-F1
#
_cell.length_a   1.000
_cell.length_b   1.000
_cell.length_c   1.000
_cell.angle_alpha   90.00
_cell.angle_beta   90.00
_cell.angle_gamma   90.00
#
_symmetry.space_group_name_H-M   'P 1'
#
loop_
_entity.id
_entity.type
_entity.pdbx_description
1 polymer ?
#
loop_
_entity_poly.entity_id
_entity_poly.type
_entity_poly.pdbx_seq_one_letter_code
_entity_poly.pdbx_strand_id
1 'polypeptide(L)'
;MATRLLLDCVKELLRTGKRFVKVTEEAYWRYNDQLDEREKFKIHKGPRANSYYRNDYGRSVTNCPFPGNEMWHRLRGPNFDDLIVR
;
A
#
# COMPACT_ATOMS: atom_id res chain seq x y z
N MET A 1 -9.84 5.14 -4.35
CA MET A 1 -9.20 4.03 -5.10
C MET A 1 -9.31 2.70 -4.37
N ALA A 2 -8.98 2.62 -3.07
CA ALA A 2 -9.00 1.37 -2.30
C ALA A 2 -10.37 0.67 -2.17
N THR A 3 -11.50 1.39 -2.30
CA THR A 3 -12.84 0.81 -2.18
C THR A 3 -13.07 -0.37 -3.12
N ARG A 4 -12.62 -0.26 -4.38
CA ARG A 4 -12.81 -1.34 -5.36
C ARG A 4 -12.01 -2.59 -4.98
N LEU A 5 -10.72 -2.42 -4.68
CA LEU A 5 -9.86 -3.50 -4.19
C LEU A 5 -10.51 -4.24 -3.02
N LEU A 6 -11.02 -3.50 -2.04
CA LEU A 6 -11.68 -4.06 -0.86
C LEU A 6 -12.95 -4.85 -1.22
N LEU A 7 -13.80 -4.31 -2.09
CA LEU A 7 -15.01 -5.00 -2.54
C LEU A 7 -14.69 -6.30 -3.30
N ASP A 8 -13.65 -6.29 -4.14
CA ASP A 8 -13.21 -7.50 -4.85
C ASP A 8 -12.67 -8.57 -3.87
N CYS A 9 -11.96 -8.17 -2.81
CA CYS A 9 -11.56 -9.08 -1.73
C CYS A 9 -12.77 -9.63 -0.95
N VAL A 10 -13.74 -8.79 -0.59
CA VAL A 10 -14.97 -9.22 0.12
C VAL A 10 -15.78 -10.18 -0.74
N LYS A 11 -15.90 -9.90 -2.05
CA LYS A 11 -16.55 -10.80 -3.00
C LYS A 11 -15.89 -12.18 -3.02
N GLU A 12 -14.56 -12.25 -2.96
CA GLU A 12 -13.83 -13.53 -2.92
C GLU A 12 -14.13 -14.32 -1.64
N LEU A 13 -14.15 -13.66 -0.49
CA LEU A 13 -14.52 -14.29 0.78
C LEU A 13 -15.92 -14.91 0.73
N LEU A 14 -16.90 -14.14 0.23
CA LEU A 14 -18.29 -14.60 0.11
C LEU A 14 -18.42 -15.77 -0.87
N ARG A 15 -17.67 -15.76 -1.99
CA ARG A 15 -17.72 -16.82 -3.01
C ARG A 15 -17.09 -18.14 -2.54
N THR A 16 -16.07 -18.06 -1.69
CA THR A 16 -15.28 -19.23 -1.28
C THR A 16 -15.60 -19.73 0.13
N GLY A 17 -16.41 -18.98 0.90
CA GLY A 17 -16.69 -19.29 2.31
C GLY A 17 -15.49 -19.03 3.25
N LYS A 18 -14.44 -18.39 2.73
CA LYS A 18 -13.26 -17.98 3.50
C LYS A 18 -13.60 -16.81 4.43
N ARG A 19 -12.81 -16.62 5.50
CA ARG A 19 -13.12 -15.70 6.61
C ARG A 19 -12.19 -14.50 6.72
N PHE A 20 -11.00 -14.53 6.12
CA PHE A 20 -10.08 -13.40 6.17
C PHE A 20 -9.19 -13.29 4.93
N VAL A 21 -8.73 -12.06 4.70
CA VAL A 21 -7.68 -11.71 3.74
C VAL A 21 -6.55 -11.06 4.51
N LYS A 22 -5.31 -11.54 4.32
CA LYS A 22 -4.10 -10.96 4.89
C LYS A 22 -3.05 -10.78 3.79
N VAL A 23 -2.26 -9.72 3.83
CA VAL A 23 -1.10 -9.56 2.94
C VAL A 23 -0.01 -10.56 3.33
N THR A 24 0.70 -11.10 2.34
CA THR A 24 1.92 -11.88 2.62
C THR A 24 3.01 -10.96 3.18
N GLU A 25 3.91 -11.52 3.99
CA GLU A 25 5.04 -10.75 4.52
C GLU A 25 5.96 -10.25 3.40
N GLU A 26 6.18 -11.07 2.38
CA GLU A 26 6.97 -10.70 1.20
C GLU A 26 6.36 -9.51 0.45
N ALA A 27 5.05 -9.52 0.19
CA ALA A 27 4.38 -8.40 -0.47
C ALA A 27 4.41 -7.13 0.37
N TYR A 28 4.29 -7.27 1.70
CA TYR A 28 4.43 -6.16 2.64
C TYR A 28 5.82 -5.51 2.53
N TRP A 29 6.90 -6.29 2.61
CA TRP A 29 8.25 -5.75 2.53
C TRP A 29 8.57 -5.18 1.16
N ARG A 30 8.19 -5.88 0.08
CA ARG A 30 8.37 -5.37 -1.29
C ARG A 30 7.70 -4.01 -1.52
N TYR A 31 6.50 -3.78 -0.96
CA TYR A 31 5.86 -2.47 -1.04
C TYR A 31 6.62 -1.41 -0.24
N ASN A 32 7.09 -1.76 0.96
CA ASN A 32 7.85 -0.85 1.81
C ASN A 32 9.18 -0.43 1.19
N ASP A 33 9.88 -1.34 0.50
CA ASP A 33 11.11 -1.03 -0.21
C ASP A 33 10.85 -0.03 -1.34
N GLN A 34 9.82 -0.28 -2.15
CA GLN A 34 9.40 0.66 -3.21
C GLN A 34 8.98 2.01 -2.65
N LEU A 35 8.35 2.01 -1.48
CA LEU A 35 7.93 3.21 -0.79
C LEU A 35 9.14 4.05 -0.40
N ASP A 36 10.12 3.47 0.31
CA ASP A 36 11.30 4.19 0.76
C ASP A 36 12.11 4.73 -0.42
N GLU A 37 12.27 3.92 -1.47
CA GLU A 37 12.97 4.31 -2.68
C GLU A 37 12.32 5.50 -3.39
N ARG A 38 11.00 5.63 -3.34
CA ARG A 38 10.29 6.75 -3.97
C ARG A 38 10.17 7.95 -3.02
N GLU A 39 9.99 7.71 -1.73
CA GLU A 39 9.77 8.74 -0.73
C GLU A 39 10.97 9.69 -0.65
N LYS A 40 12.21 9.19 -0.80
CA LYS A 40 13.43 10.00 -0.70
C LYS A 40 13.48 11.22 -1.64
N PHE A 41 12.73 11.20 -2.73
CA PHE A 41 12.65 12.31 -3.70
C PHE A 41 11.56 13.35 -3.37
N LYS A 42 10.80 13.15 -2.30
CA LYS A 42 9.74 14.07 -1.92
C LYS A 42 10.29 15.29 -1.20
N ILE A 43 9.72 16.45 -1.49
CA ILE A 43 10.15 17.74 -0.92
C ILE A 43 10.10 17.74 0.60
N HIS A 44 9.15 17.01 1.20
CA HIS A 44 9.00 16.88 2.64
C HIS A 44 10.05 15.95 3.31
N LYS A 45 10.93 15.31 2.54
CA LYS A 45 12.08 14.54 3.06
C LYS A 45 13.37 15.36 3.07
N GLY A 46 13.35 16.59 2.57
CA GLY A 46 14.51 17.47 2.65
C GLY A 46 14.96 17.70 4.11
N PRO A 47 16.27 17.84 4.37
CA PRO A 47 16.79 18.03 5.73
C PRO A 47 16.29 19.32 6.40
N ARG A 48 15.85 20.30 5.59
CA ARG A 48 15.29 21.58 6.04
C ARG A 48 13.77 21.51 6.26
N ALA A 49 13.13 20.42 5.88
CA ALA A 49 11.69 20.25 6.00
C ALA A 49 11.31 19.69 7.37
N ASN A 50 10.48 20.42 8.10
CA ASN A 50 9.68 19.90 9.19
C ASN A 50 8.25 19.71 8.67
N SER A 51 7.81 18.46 8.48
CA SER A 51 6.59 18.16 7.76
C SER A 51 5.78 17.09 8.46
N TYR A 52 4.46 17.31 8.56
CA TYR A 52 3.50 16.32 9.05
C TYR A 52 3.46 15.04 8.20
N TYR A 53 4.08 15.04 7.01
CA TYR A 53 4.22 13.85 6.19
C TYR A 53 5.32 12.88 6.68
N ARG A 54 6.07 13.27 7.73
CA ARG A 54 7.15 12.48 8.32
C ARG A 54 6.87 12.21 9.81
N ASN A 55 6.98 10.95 10.24
CA ASN A 55 6.89 10.61 11.66
C ASN A 55 8.25 10.80 12.38
N ASP A 56 8.25 10.57 13.69
CA ASP A 56 9.45 10.69 14.55
C ASP A 56 10.56 9.69 14.18
N TYR A 57 10.22 8.61 13.46
CA TYR A 57 11.17 7.63 12.91
C TYR A 57 11.66 7.99 11.50
N GLY A 58 11.33 9.18 10.99
CA GLY A 58 11.77 9.65 9.67
C GLY A 58 11.03 9.02 8.49
N ARG A 59 9.97 8.23 8.72
CA ARG A 59 9.21 7.48 7.71
C ARG A 59 7.97 8.25 7.22
N SER A 60 7.48 7.89 6.04
CA SER A 60 6.23 8.44 5.49
C SER A 60 5.05 8.06 6.37
N VAL A 61 4.17 9.01 6.70
CA VAL A 61 2.90 8.69 7.40
C VAL A 61 1.78 8.34 6.43
N THR A 62 1.85 8.81 5.18
CA THR A 62 0.79 8.60 4.18
C THR A 62 0.95 7.30 3.42
N ASN A 63 2.16 6.72 3.46
CA ASN A 63 2.52 5.51 2.76
C ASN A 63 2.20 5.56 1.25
N CYS A 64 2.26 6.74 0.61
CA CYS A 64 1.84 6.92 -0.78
C CYS A 64 2.66 8.00 -1.53
N PRO A 65 3.97 7.78 -1.79
CA PRO A 65 4.77 8.66 -2.64
C PRO A 65 4.45 8.58 -4.13
N PHE A 66 3.54 7.71 -4.55
CA PHE A 66 3.34 7.38 -5.96
C PHE A 66 2.36 8.36 -6.63
N PRO A 67 2.53 8.64 -7.93
CA PRO A 67 1.54 9.36 -8.72
C PRO A 67 0.16 8.68 -8.68
N GLY A 68 -0.91 9.48 -8.75
CA GLY A 68 -2.28 8.97 -8.64
C GLY A 68 -2.66 7.93 -9.70
N ASN A 69 -2.15 8.06 -10.93
CA ASN A 69 -2.34 7.06 -11.99
C ASN A 69 -1.64 5.73 -11.66
N GLU A 70 -0.43 5.77 -11.11
CA GLU A 70 0.30 4.57 -10.69
C GLU A 70 -0.48 3.85 -9.58
N MET A 71 -0.98 4.59 -8.59
CA MET A 71 -1.82 4.04 -7.54
C MET A 71 -3.15 3.49 -8.06
N TRP A 72 -3.75 4.12 -9.07
CA TRP A 72 -4.95 3.61 -9.71
C TRP A 72 -4.72 2.23 -10.33
N HIS A 73 -3.60 2.02 -11.01
CA HIS A 73 -3.23 0.71 -11.56
C HIS A 73 -2.94 -0.31 -10.46
N ARG A 74 -2.16 0.07 -9.44
CA ARG A 74 -1.83 -0.80 -8.30
C ARG A 74 -3.08 -1.25 -7.52
N LEU A 75 -4.10 -0.40 -7.42
CA LEU A 75 -5.33 -0.66 -6.67
C LEU A 75 -6.50 -1.08 -7.57
N ARG A 76 -6.23 -1.46 -8.82
CA ARG A 76 -7.27 -1.78 -9.82
C ARG A 76 -8.10 -3.01 -9.43
N GLY A 77 -7.47 -3.95 -8.74
CA GLY A 77 -8.01 -5.20 -8.19
C GLY A 77 -6.94 -5.94 -7.37
N PRO A 78 -7.31 -6.98 -6.62
CA PRO A 78 -6.37 -7.73 -5.78
C PRO A 78 -5.43 -8.57 -6.63
N ASN A 79 -4.14 -8.50 -6.33
CA ASN A 79 -3.20 -9.53 -6.74
C ASN A 79 -3.26 -10.67 -5.72
N PHE A 80 -3.89 -11.80 -6.06
CA PHE A 80 -4.06 -12.89 -5.10
C PHE A 80 -2.76 -13.61 -4.75
N ASP A 81 -1.70 -13.46 -5.56
CA ASP A 81 -0.36 -13.98 -5.22
C ASP A 81 0.25 -13.24 -4.01
N ASP A 82 -0.21 -12.01 -3.76
CA ASP A 82 0.22 -11.18 -2.63
C ASP A 82 -0.66 -11.35 -1.39
N LEU A 83 -1.69 -12.21 -1.46
CA LEU A 83 -2.74 -12.32 -0.45
C LEU A 83 -2.92 -13.76 0.03
N ILE A 84 -2.95 -13.90 1.35
CA ILE A 84 -3.42 -15.10 2.03
C ILE A 84 -4.93 -14.94 2.23
N VAL A 85 -5.71 -15.74 1.51
CA VAL A 85 -7.17 -15.81 1.63
C VAL A 85 -7.54 -17.15 2.26
N ARG A 86 -8.14 -17.14 3.47
CA ARG A 86 -8.51 -18.34 4.24
C ARG A 86 -9.83 -18.16 4.98
#